data_AF-A0A6P2UDL5-F1
#
_entry.id   AF-A0A6P2UDL5-F1
#
_cell.length_a   1.000
_cell.length_b   1.000
_cell.length_c   1.000
_cell.angle_alpha   90.00
_cell.angle_beta   90.00
_cell.angle_gamma   90.00
#
_symmetry.space_group_name_H-M   'P 1'
#
loop_
_entity.id
_entity.type
_entity.pdbx_description
1 polymer ?
#
loop_
_entity_poly.entity_id
_entity_poly.type
_entity_poly.pdbx_seq_one_letter_code
_entity_poly.pdbx_strand_id
1 'polypeptide(L)'
;MNENTLQAGVRASPRSSNRIRDAILLALGLLMFSLASTASAYTDTICREYWYPLARAGKSMGALSAEREGPCQHPPVKMLSDQYGVVNGQGYFISELHEFHDSCTHGGPVPDLACLLPARLRRHEDDEARHYYLLTPRGSALRVLDRLHATDGQQVFDGADVIPGADPATFKTFVPDGAKADDGWAYDRNHVYLEERSDPNMVPGPVELVGHTFAVNAGRVFSVDALEGPVYRPEIKAPLKLLSPPASLQPAIISDGEHIYLGSKPLDGVRAATFQMLVPVCPVPGAPDLKCVHNAQPNEFRVARSGRDVLYFHEFDDIKRIADVPDFVYFLLPGPSYLGIGGKQVFDLDPLHQTFGGNAMTSTVQMAGRLSGPVAGYLADELGFINLRSQLSRGDGPLCGALAKLAAPTPALARRFGPLRPVAPKKLPAGYSIGYENNHYRYLFKNADDTTAEDTVVDLGNGKRMRATWCGDDIQLQGATTTSNN
;
A
#
# COMPACT_ATOMS: atom_id res chain seq x y z
N MET A 1 72.57 10.51 -9.91
CA MET A 1 72.95 10.96 -11.26
C MET A 1 72.13 12.20 -11.57
N ASN A 2 72.86 13.32 -11.73
CA ASN A 2 72.61 14.61 -12.41
C ASN A 2 71.17 15.06 -12.73
N GLU A 3 70.76 16.33 -12.75
CA GLU A 3 71.29 17.66 -12.42
C GLU A 3 70.10 18.62 -12.64
N ASN A 4 70.06 19.72 -11.87
CA ASN A 4 69.50 21.08 -12.11
C ASN A 4 68.59 21.30 -13.36
N THR A 5 67.50 22.09 -13.31
CA THR A 5 67.58 23.57 -13.38
C THR A 5 66.24 24.33 -13.21
N LEU A 6 66.37 25.53 -12.62
CA LEU A 6 65.75 26.85 -12.93
C LEU A 6 64.27 27.16 -12.56
N GLN A 7 64.16 27.99 -11.52
CA GLN A 7 63.08 28.93 -11.25
C GLN A 7 63.22 30.20 -12.11
N ALA A 8 62.10 30.76 -12.59
CA ALA A 8 61.97 32.15 -13.00
C ALA A 8 60.63 32.71 -12.47
N GLY A 9 60.70 33.77 -11.66
CA GLY A 9 59.54 34.44 -11.07
C GLY A 9 59.05 35.61 -11.93
N VAL A 10 57.73 35.72 -12.08
CA VAL A 10 57.05 36.89 -12.65
C VAL A 10 56.13 37.49 -11.58
N ARG A 11 56.41 38.74 -11.18
CA ARG A 11 55.52 39.56 -10.33
C ARG A 11 54.46 40.22 -11.21
N ALA A 12 53.19 39.90 -10.99
CA ALA A 12 52.06 40.62 -11.57
C ALA A 12 51.43 41.59 -10.54
N SER A 13 51.15 42.81 -10.99
CA SER A 13 50.62 43.94 -10.21
C SER A 13 49.10 43.84 -10.01
N PRO A 14 48.54 44.06 -8.81
CA PRO A 14 47.12 43.88 -8.53
C PRO A 14 46.37 45.22 -8.57
N ARG A 15 45.96 45.71 -9.74
CA ARG A 15 45.10 46.92 -9.79
C ARG A 15 43.98 46.96 -10.85
N SER A 16 43.72 45.90 -11.62
CA SER A 16 42.63 45.89 -12.62
C SER A 16 41.44 44.96 -12.32
N SER A 17 41.49 44.17 -11.24
CA SER A 17 40.51 43.09 -11.00
C SER A 17 39.12 43.55 -10.53
N ASN A 18 39.01 44.67 -9.81
CA ASN A 18 37.72 45.06 -9.21
C ASN A 18 36.74 45.67 -10.22
N ARG A 19 37.20 46.42 -11.23
CA ARG A 19 36.28 47.03 -12.22
C ARG A 19 35.61 46.00 -13.14
N ILE A 20 36.29 44.88 -13.42
CA ILE A 20 35.71 43.79 -14.20
C ILE A 20 34.67 43.05 -13.36
N ARG A 21 34.94 42.85 -12.06
CA ARG A 21 34.02 42.17 -11.14
C ARG A 21 32.74 42.97 -10.92
N ASP A 22 32.84 44.29 -10.77
CA ASP A 22 31.68 45.18 -10.61
C ASP A 22 30.88 45.31 -11.90
N ALA A 23 31.54 45.36 -13.07
CA ALA A 23 30.86 45.35 -14.37
C ALA A 23 30.15 44.02 -14.65
N ILE A 24 30.75 42.89 -14.27
CA ILE A 24 30.13 41.56 -14.37
C ILE A 24 28.92 41.45 -13.43
N LEU A 25 29.02 41.95 -12.19
CA LEU A 25 27.91 41.94 -11.23
C LEU A 25 26.76 42.86 -11.65
N LEU A 26 27.04 44.04 -12.22
CA LEU A 26 26.02 44.92 -12.78
C LEU A 26 25.38 44.35 -14.05
N ALA A 27 26.16 43.72 -14.92
CA ALA A 27 25.63 43.05 -16.12
C ALA A 27 24.75 41.84 -15.75
N LEU A 28 25.16 41.02 -14.78
CA LEU A 28 24.35 39.93 -14.22
C LEU A 28 23.09 40.44 -13.51
N GLY A 29 23.20 41.53 -12.73
CA GLY A 29 22.06 42.15 -12.07
C GLY A 29 21.03 42.71 -13.05
N LEU A 30 21.46 43.37 -14.13
CA LEU A 30 20.58 43.88 -15.19
C LEU A 30 19.99 42.76 -16.06
N LEU A 31 20.71 41.65 -16.30
CA LEU A 31 20.15 40.46 -16.96
C LEU A 31 19.07 39.82 -16.09
N MET A 32 19.27 39.74 -14.77
CA MET A 32 18.30 39.14 -13.85
C MET A 32 17.06 40.03 -13.66
N PHE A 33 17.19 41.37 -13.70
CA PHE A 33 16.05 42.29 -13.57
C PHE A 33 15.25 42.48 -14.87
N SER A 34 15.84 42.31 -16.05
CA SER A 34 15.11 42.36 -17.33
C SER A 34 14.36 41.07 -17.66
N LEU A 35 14.68 39.95 -17.00
CA LEU A 35 13.93 38.69 -17.09
C LEU A 35 12.72 38.62 -16.14
N ALA A 36 12.58 39.55 -15.20
CA ALA A 36 11.57 39.48 -14.14
C ALA A 36 10.20 40.07 -14.51
N SER A 37 10.05 40.77 -15.64
CA SER A 37 8.83 41.56 -15.92
C SER A 37 7.72 40.88 -16.72
N THR A 38 7.87 39.63 -17.19
CA THR A 38 6.75 38.85 -17.78
C THR A 38 6.88 37.34 -17.58
N ALA A 39 7.53 36.89 -16.50
CA ALA A 39 7.57 35.46 -16.15
C ALA A 39 6.28 35.05 -15.40
N SER A 40 5.13 35.29 -16.00
CA SER A 40 3.93 34.53 -15.65
C SER A 40 4.12 33.13 -16.21
N ALA A 41 4.04 32.10 -15.36
CA ALA A 41 3.87 30.74 -15.83
C ALA A 41 2.70 30.73 -16.82
N TYR A 42 3.00 30.52 -18.10
CA TYR A 42 2.00 30.37 -19.13
C TYR A 42 1.91 28.87 -19.41
N THR A 43 0.70 28.33 -19.27
CA THR A 43 0.39 26.99 -19.74
C THR A 43 0.21 27.08 -21.25
N ASP A 44 1.03 26.37 -22.00
CA ASP A 44 0.81 26.22 -23.43
C ASP A 44 -0.11 25.04 -23.67
N THR A 45 -1.29 25.31 -24.23
CA THR A 45 -2.28 24.26 -24.51
C THR A 45 -2.15 23.84 -25.97
N ILE A 46 -1.66 22.62 -26.20
CA ILE A 46 -1.60 22.02 -27.53
C ILE A 46 -2.80 21.11 -27.66
N CYS A 47 -3.75 21.48 -28.51
CA CYS A 47 -4.98 20.70 -28.69
C CYS A 47 -4.98 19.95 -30.01
N ARG A 48 -5.21 18.62 -29.96
CA ARG A 48 -5.34 17.72 -31.12
C ARG A 48 -6.70 17.03 -31.12
N GLU A 49 -7.27 16.87 -32.30
CA GLU A 49 -8.49 16.09 -32.53
C GLU A 49 -8.21 14.86 -33.37
N TYR A 50 -8.82 13.74 -33.00
CA TYR A 50 -8.77 12.46 -33.68
C TYR A 50 -10.20 12.02 -34.03
N TRP A 51 -10.42 11.69 -35.29
CA TRP A 51 -11.74 11.30 -35.80
C TRP A 51 -11.69 9.87 -36.30
N TYR A 52 -12.55 9.03 -35.72
CA TYR A 52 -12.56 7.59 -35.97
C TYR A 52 -13.75 7.18 -36.85
N PRO A 53 -13.61 6.06 -37.58
CA PRO A 53 -14.67 5.56 -38.45
C PRO A 53 -15.91 5.13 -37.64
N LEU A 54 -16.99 4.83 -38.36
CA LEU A 54 -18.21 4.26 -37.79
C LEU A 54 -17.91 2.98 -36.98
N ALA A 55 -18.34 2.96 -35.72
CA ALA A 55 -18.27 1.82 -34.82
C ALA A 55 -18.98 0.59 -35.41
N ARG A 56 -18.42 -0.60 -35.18
CA ARG A 56 -18.96 -1.88 -35.68
C ARG A 56 -18.86 -2.95 -34.61
N ALA A 57 -19.88 -3.80 -34.54
CA ALA A 57 -19.86 -4.97 -33.66
C ALA A 57 -18.59 -5.82 -33.86
N GLY A 58 -17.96 -6.21 -32.75
CA GLY A 58 -16.74 -7.01 -32.74
C GLY A 58 -15.45 -6.27 -33.07
N LYS A 59 -15.48 -4.93 -33.20
CA LYS A 59 -14.27 -4.10 -33.30
C LYS A 59 -14.17 -3.18 -32.08
N SER A 60 -13.21 -3.47 -31.20
CA SER A 60 -12.90 -2.61 -30.06
C SER A 60 -12.34 -1.27 -30.51
N MET A 61 -12.68 -0.21 -29.78
CA MET A 61 -12.12 1.14 -29.85
C MET A 61 -10.59 1.15 -29.96
N GLY A 62 -9.90 0.29 -29.20
CA GLY A 62 -8.43 0.20 -29.20
C GLY A 62 -7.82 -0.28 -30.51
N ALA A 63 -8.63 -0.89 -31.39
CA ALA A 63 -8.21 -1.37 -32.71
C ALA A 63 -8.49 -0.37 -33.85
N LEU A 64 -9.12 0.77 -33.57
CA LEU A 64 -9.46 1.76 -34.58
C LEU A 64 -8.28 2.71 -34.84
N SER A 65 -8.05 3.03 -36.11
CA SER A 65 -7.14 4.12 -36.51
C SER A 65 -7.97 5.36 -36.86
N ALA A 66 -7.47 6.54 -36.50
CA ALA A 66 -8.11 7.79 -36.87
C ALA A 66 -8.07 7.95 -38.41
N GLU A 67 -9.21 8.26 -39.00
CA GLU A 67 -9.32 8.61 -40.43
C GLU A 67 -8.89 10.05 -40.69
N ARG A 68 -8.96 10.89 -39.64
CA ARG A 68 -8.55 12.29 -39.68
C ARG A 68 -7.98 12.69 -38.33
N GLU A 69 -6.84 13.37 -38.38
CA GLU A 69 -6.19 14.01 -37.25
C GLU A 69 -5.86 15.47 -37.58
N GLY A 70 -5.84 16.35 -36.58
CA GLY A 70 -5.51 17.76 -36.79
C GLY A 70 -5.55 18.59 -35.51
N PRO A 71 -5.22 19.89 -35.58
CA PRO A 71 -5.41 20.79 -34.45
C PRO A 71 -6.90 20.92 -34.12
N CYS A 72 -7.23 21.18 -32.86
CA CYS A 72 -8.62 21.35 -32.44
C CYS A 72 -9.31 22.48 -33.20
N GLN A 73 -10.42 22.13 -33.85
CA GLN A 73 -11.25 23.08 -34.57
C GLN A 73 -12.44 23.53 -33.72
N HIS A 74 -12.70 22.85 -32.60
CA HIS A 74 -13.87 23.07 -31.73
C HIS A 74 -15.15 23.16 -32.56
N PRO A 75 -15.47 22.11 -33.35
CA PRO A 75 -16.71 22.11 -34.12
C PRO A 75 -17.88 22.30 -33.16
N PRO A 76 -18.99 22.93 -33.59
CA PRO A 76 -20.16 23.09 -32.74
C PRO A 76 -20.71 21.69 -32.40
N VAL A 77 -20.50 21.27 -31.14
CA VAL A 77 -20.97 19.99 -30.62
C VAL A 77 -22.24 20.22 -29.82
N LYS A 78 -23.31 19.51 -30.17
CA LYS A 78 -24.49 19.40 -29.30
C LYS A 78 -24.28 18.21 -28.36
N MET A 79 -23.78 18.46 -27.16
CA MET A 79 -23.63 17.43 -26.14
C MET A 79 -24.99 16.92 -25.68
N LEU A 80 -25.12 15.59 -25.61
CA LEU A 80 -26.26 14.85 -25.06
C LEU A 80 -25.95 14.38 -23.62
N SER A 81 -24.68 14.16 -23.31
CA SER A 81 -24.15 13.93 -21.96
C SER A 81 -22.72 14.51 -21.86
N ASP A 82 -21.95 14.10 -20.87
CA ASP A 82 -20.52 14.37 -20.74
C ASP A 82 -19.66 13.74 -21.87
N GLN A 83 -20.05 12.56 -22.36
CA GLN A 83 -19.27 11.82 -23.36
C GLN A 83 -20.00 11.54 -24.67
N TYR A 84 -21.31 11.82 -24.78
CA TYR A 84 -22.06 11.64 -26.01
C TYR A 84 -22.46 12.97 -26.62
N GLY A 85 -22.27 13.13 -27.94
CA GLY A 85 -22.59 14.37 -28.63
C GLY A 85 -22.97 14.18 -30.09
N VAL A 86 -23.56 15.23 -30.66
CA VAL A 86 -23.91 15.28 -32.09
C VAL A 86 -23.07 16.37 -32.77
N VAL A 87 -22.36 16.00 -33.83
CA VAL A 87 -21.58 16.90 -34.67
C VAL A 87 -22.04 16.74 -36.13
N ASN A 88 -22.41 17.84 -36.78
CA ASN A 88 -22.87 17.83 -38.18
C ASN A 88 -23.99 16.80 -38.47
N GLY A 89 -24.87 16.58 -37.50
CA GLY A 89 -25.98 15.62 -37.62
C GLY A 89 -25.60 14.16 -37.41
N GLN A 90 -24.32 13.85 -37.14
CA GLN A 90 -23.82 12.51 -36.82
C GLN A 90 -23.62 12.38 -35.29
N GLY A 91 -23.86 11.19 -34.75
CA GLY A 91 -23.74 10.90 -33.31
C GLY A 91 -22.37 10.30 -32.97
N TYR A 92 -21.74 10.81 -31.91
CA TYR A 92 -20.39 10.45 -31.49
C TYR A 92 -20.32 10.10 -30.00
N PHE A 93 -19.40 9.20 -29.66
CA PHE A 93 -18.77 9.15 -28.36
C PHE A 93 -17.51 10.03 -28.40
N ILE A 94 -17.34 10.88 -27.39
CA ILE A 94 -16.32 11.92 -27.31
C ILE A 94 -15.55 11.69 -26.03
N SER A 95 -14.26 11.40 -26.14
CA SER A 95 -13.35 11.32 -25.00
C SER A 95 -12.30 12.42 -25.08
N GLU A 96 -12.00 13.01 -23.93
CA GLU A 96 -10.97 14.04 -23.78
C GLU A 96 -9.87 13.47 -22.87
N LEU A 97 -8.62 13.56 -23.33
CA LEU A 97 -7.42 13.21 -22.57
C LEU A 97 -6.61 14.49 -22.38
N HIS A 98 -6.26 14.79 -21.13
CA HIS A 98 -5.36 15.88 -20.79
C HIS A 98 -4.07 15.29 -20.23
N GLU A 99 -2.97 15.51 -20.91
CA GLU A 99 -1.64 15.20 -20.41
C GLU A 99 -0.94 16.49 -20.01
N PHE A 100 -0.72 16.63 -18.69
CA PHE A 100 -0.04 17.78 -18.15
C PHE A 100 1.46 17.46 -18.02
N HIS A 101 2.27 18.03 -18.91
CA HIS A 101 3.71 17.91 -18.89
C HIS A 101 4.32 19.11 -18.15
N ASP A 102 5.13 18.83 -17.12
CA ASP A 102 6.04 19.86 -16.59
C ASP A 102 7.22 19.95 -17.55
N SER A 103 7.53 21.17 -18.01
CA SER A 103 8.70 21.47 -18.85
C SER A 103 10.03 20.95 -18.28
N CYS A 104 10.09 20.63 -16.99
CA CYS A 104 11.21 19.97 -16.34
C CYS A 104 11.24 18.45 -16.58
N THR A 105 12.09 17.99 -17.50
CA THR A 105 12.23 16.54 -17.79
C THR A 105 13.37 15.91 -16.97
N HIS A 106 13.05 15.05 -15.99
CA HIS A 106 14.04 14.46 -15.07
C HIS A 106 14.92 13.32 -15.66
N GLY A 107 15.06 13.20 -16.98
CA GLY A 107 15.64 12.01 -17.63
C GLY A 107 16.93 12.20 -18.44
N GLY A 108 17.46 13.42 -18.56
CA GLY A 108 18.58 13.73 -19.46
C GLY A 108 19.96 13.84 -18.76
N PRO A 109 21.08 13.60 -19.48
CA PRO A 109 22.44 13.78 -18.96
C PRO A 109 22.85 15.26 -18.78
N VAL A 110 22.02 16.20 -19.24
CA VAL A 110 22.26 17.65 -19.12
C VAL A 110 21.22 18.22 -18.14
N PRO A 111 21.63 19.04 -17.16
CA PRO A 111 20.69 19.68 -16.25
C PRO A 111 19.75 20.59 -17.04
N ASP A 112 18.47 20.22 -17.05
CA ASP A 112 17.41 21.03 -17.63
C ASP A 112 17.23 22.29 -16.78
N LEU A 113 17.55 23.44 -17.36
CA LEU A 113 17.49 24.73 -16.67
C LEU A 113 16.06 25.09 -16.25
N ALA A 114 15.03 24.52 -16.91
CA ALA A 114 13.64 24.69 -16.50
C ALA A 114 13.38 24.08 -15.11
N CYS A 115 14.11 23.01 -14.75
CA CYS A 115 14.01 22.36 -13.44
C CYS A 115 14.54 23.23 -12.28
N LEU A 116 15.40 24.21 -12.56
CA LEU A 116 15.94 25.13 -11.56
C LEU A 116 14.92 26.21 -11.15
N LEU A 117 13.85 26.40 -11.93
CA LEU A 117 12.78 27.32 -11.59
C LEU A 117 11.87 26.69 -10.51
N PRO A 118 11.40 27.48 -9.52
CA PRO A 118 10.33 27.05 -8.61
C PRO A 118 9.10 26.59 -9.40
N ALA A 119 8.39 25.56 -8.93
CA ALA A 119 7.26 24.96 -9.65
C ALA A 119 6.23 25.98 -10.17
N ARG A 120 5.97 27.06 -9.40
CA ARG A 120 5.03 28.14 -9.78
C ARG A 120 5.49 29.02 -10.95
N LEU A 121 6.75 28.93 -11.34
CA LEU A 121 7.38 29.70 -12.42
C LEU A 121 7.78 28.80 -13.60
N ARG A 122 7.51 27.49 -13.51
CA ARG A 122 7.77 26.57 -14.61
C ARG A 122 6.73 26.74 -15.69
N ARG A 123 7.14 26.48 -16.93
CA ARG A 123 6.19 26.33 -18.03
C ARG A 123 5.52 24.97 -17.89
N HIS A 124 4.22 24.96 -18.15
CA HIS A 124 3.46 23.73 -18.24
C HIS A 124 2.95 23.60 -19.67
N GLU A 125 3.02 22.40 -20.21
CA GLU A 125 2.41 22.07 -21.49
C GLU A 125 1.20 21.19 -21.17
N ASP A 126 0.02 21.63 -21.57
CA ASP A 126 -1.24 20.89 -21.44
C ASP A 126 -1.59 20.35 -22.82
N ASP A 127 -1.25 19.08 -23.05
CA ASP A 127 -1.58 18.37 -24.28
C ASP A 127 -3.02 17.85 -24.16
N GLU A 128 -3.94 18.53 -24.83
CA GLU A 128 -5.34 18.14 -24.92
C GLU A 128 -5.56 17.29 -26.17
N ALA A 129 -6.00 16.04 -26.01
CA ALA A 129 -6.38 15.16 -27.10
C ALA A 129 -7.88 14.85 -27.03
N ARG A 130 -8.62 15.24 -28.05
CA ARG A 130 -10.05 14.94 -28.20
C ARG A 130 -10.26 13.85 -29.24
N HIS A 131 -10.99 12.82 -28.87
CA HIS A 131 -11.27 11.69 -29.75
C HIS A 131 -12.77 11.64 -30.05
N TYR A 132 -13.13 11.61 -31.33
CA TYR A 132 -14.50 11.55 -31.83
C TYR A 132 -14.74 10.20 -32.49
N TYR A 133 -15.44 9.31 -31.80
CA TYR A 133 -15.81 7.98 -32.29
C TYR A 133 -17.20 8.01 -32.88
N LEU A 134 -17.30 7.85 -34.21
CA LEU A 134 -18.58 7.90 -34.90
C LEU A 134 -19.43 6.68 -34.53
N LEU A 135 -20.55 6.89 -33.84
CA LEU A 135 -21.47 5.81 -33.43
C LEU A 135 -22.57 5.57 -34.46
N THR A 136 -23.14 6.66 -34.99
CA THR A 136 -24.25 6.59 -35.93
C THR A 136 -24.24 7.78 -36.89
N PRO A 137 -24.52 7.58 -38.19
CA PRO A 137 -24.72 8.68 -39.12
C PRO A 137 -26.02 9.46 -38.84
N ARG A 138 -26.91 8.95 -37.97
CA ARG A 138 -28.19 9.56 -37.61
C ARG A 138 -28.14 10.11 -36.19
N GLY A 139 -27.38 11.17 -35.96
CA GLY A 139 -27.18 11.76 -34.63
C GLY A 139 -28.48 12.20 -33.94
N SER A 140 -29.53 12.53 -34.69
CA SER A 140 -30.87 12.82 -34.14
C SER A 140 -31.56 11.60 -33.51
N ALA A 141 -31.14 10.39 -33.85
CA ALA A 141 -31.64 9.16 -33.27
C ALA A 141 -30.85 8.72 -32.03
N LEU A 142 -29.66 9.29 -31.80
CA LEU A 142 -28.81 8.96 -30.66
C LEU A 142 -29.46 9.43 -29.36
N ARG A 143 -29.64 8.49 -28.43
CA ARG A 143 -30.20 8.70 -27.10
C ARG A 143 -29.26 8.12 -26.06
N VAL A 144 -28.89 8.94 -25.09
CA VAL A 144 -28.10 8.52 -23.93
C VAL A 144 -28.99 7.75 -22.96
N LEU A 145 -28.50 6.60 -22.48
CA LEU A 145 -29.19 5.74 -21.53
C LEU A 145 -28.63 5.95 -20.12
N ASP A 146 -27.31 6.01 -19.99
CA ASP A 146 -26.60 6.46 -18.79
C ASP A 146 -25.22 7.05 -19.15
N ARG A 147 -24.26 7.07 -18.21
CA ARG A 147 -22.92 7.60 -18.45
C ARG A 147 -22.16 6.81 -19.52
N LEU A 148 -22.27 5.48 -19.50
CA LEU A 148 -21.48 4.58 -20.36
C LEU A 148 -22.27 4.07 -21.56
N HIS A 149 -23.61 4.20 -21.56
CA HIS A 149 -24.46 3.58 -22.57
C HIS A 149 -25.26 4.58 -23.39
N ALA A 150 -25.36 4.30 -24.69
CA ALA A 150 -26.23 5.02 -25.61
C ALA A 150 -26.90 4.08 -26.62
N THR A 151 -27.92 4.56 -27.32
CA THR A 151 -28.57 3.82 -28.41
C THR A 151 -29.06 4.75 -29.51
N ASP A 152 -28.99 4.31 -30.77
CA ASP A 152 -29.61 5.01 -31.91
C ASP A 152 -30.93 4.37 -32.37
N GLY A 153 -31.48 3.47 -31.53
CA GLY A 153 -32.65 2.65 -31.81
C GLY A 153 -32.40 1.45 -32.72
N GLN A 154 -31.22 1.31 -33.32
CA GLN A 154 -30.81 0.13 -34.10
C GLN A 154 -29.69 -0.65 -33.42
N GLN A 155 -28.79 0.06 -32.73
CA GLN A 155 -27.69 -0.52 -31.98
C GLN A 155 -27.66 0.06 -30.56
N VAL A 156 -27.03 -0.67 -29.66
CA VAL A 156 -26.66 -0.20 -28.32
C VAL A 156 -25.15 -0.10 -28.28
N PHE A 157 -24.67 0.97 -27.65
CA PHE A 157 -23.27 1.30 -27.54
C PHE A 157 -22.89 1.34 -26.05
N ASP A 158 -21.70 0.83 -25.74
CA ASP A 158 -20.98 1.08 -24.50
C ASP A 158 -19.71 1.87 -24.82
N GLY A 159 -19.64 3.12 -24.36
CA GLY A 159 -18.66 4.09 -24.82
C GLY A 159 -18.69 4.22 -26.35
N ALA A 160 -17.58 3.85 -26.97
CA ALA A 160 -17.41 3.81 -28.43
C ALA A 160 -17.74 2.46 -29.08
N ASP A 161 -17.97 1.41 -28.28
CA ASP A 161 -18.10 0.03 -28.74
C ASP A 161 -19.57 -0.36 -28.94
N VAL A 162 -19.84 -1.14 -29.99
CA VAL A 162 -21.19 -1.69 -30.23
C VAL A 162 -21.36 -2.96 -29.43
N ILE A 163 -22.40 -3.03 -28.58
CA ILE A 163 -22.72 -4.22 -27.79
C ILE A 163 -23.34 -5.30 -28.69
N PRO A 164 -22.65 -6.42 -28.98
CA PRO A 164 -23.13 -7.40 -29.93
C PRO A 164 -24.41 -8.09 -29.43
N GLY A 165 -25.44 -8.12 -30.28
CA GLY A 165 -26.70 -8.83 -30.00
C GLY A 165 -27.64 -8.14 -29.01
N ALA A 166 -27.27 -6.97 -28.48
CA ALA A 166 -28.14 -6.17 -27.63
C ALA A 166 -29.40 -5.73 -28.39
N ASP A 167 -30.55 -5.82 -27.73
CA ASP A 167 -31.83 -5.35 -28.25
C ASP A 167 -32.11 -3.89 -27.82
N PRO A 168 -32.00 -2.92 -28.74
CA PRO A 168 -32.17 -1.50 -28.42
C PRO A 168 -33.55 -1.14 -27.86
N ALA A 169 -34.57 -1.94 -28.18
CA ALA A 169 -35.94 -1.68 -27.78
C ALA A 169 -36.19 -1.97 -26.29
N THR A 170 -35.42 -2.89 -25.70
CA THR A 170 -35.63 -3.36 -24.32
C THR A 170 -34.42 -3.13 -23.40
N PHE A 171 -33.30 -2.66 -23.92
CA PHE A 171 -32.08 -2.39 -23.16
C PHE A 171 -32.30 -1.36 -22.04
N LYS A 172 -31.86 -1.71 -20.83
CA LYS A 172 -31.96 -0.89 -19.62
C LYS A 172 -30.73 -1.10 -18.76
N THR A 173 -30.24 -0.01 -18.18
CA THR A 173 -29.12 -0.04 -17.24
C THR A 173 -29.65 -0.18 -15.82
N PHE A 174 -28.86 -0.78 -14.93
CA PHE A 174 -29.22 -1.01 -13.53
C PHE A 174 -27.97 -1.12 -12.65
N VAL A 175 -28.16 -1.10 -11.33
CA VAL A 175 -27.08 -1.31 -10.36
C VAL A 175 -27.41 -2.57 -9.57
N PRO A 176 -26.67 -3.68 -9.74
CA PRO A 176 -26.86 -4.89 -8.95
C PRO A 176 -26.71 -4.65 -7.45
N ASP A 177 -27.32 -5.50 -6.64
CA ASP A 177 -27.09 -5.47 -5.19
C ASP A 177 -25.60 -5.76 -4.90
N GLY A 178 -24.94 -4.89 -4.14
CA GLY A 178 -23.51 -5.00 -3.84
C GLY A 178 -22.56 -4.40 -4.88
N ALA A 179 -23.08 -3.86 -5.99
CA ALA A 179 -22.31 -3.13 -7.00
C ALA A 179 -22.11 -1.65 -6.64
N LYS A 180 -21.15 -0.99 -7.31
CA LYS A 180 -21.12 0.47 -7.37
C LYS A 180 -22.00 0.98 -8.52
N ALA A 181 -22.43 2.22 -8.41
CA ALA A 181 -23.37 2.81 -9.38
C ALA A 181 -22.77 2.96 -10.80
N ASP A 182 -21.45 2.90 -10.93
CA ASP A 182 -20.69 3.09 -12.15
C ASP A 182 -20.14 1.78 -12.76
N ASP A 183 -20.51 0.61 -12.22
CA ASP A 183 -20.02 -0.69 -12.70
C ASP A 183 -20.65 -1.14 -14.04
N GLY A 184 -21.26 -0.26 -14.84
CA GLY A 184 -21.65 -0.56 -16.24
C GLY A 184 -22.65 -1.69 -16.46
N TRP A 185 -23.52 -2.02 -15.50
CA TRP A 185 -24.47 -3.13 -15.63
C TRP A 185 -25.72 -2.76 -16.44
N ALA A 186 -26.12 -3.67 -17.33
CA ALA A 186 -27.32 -3.52 -18.14
C ALA A 186 -27.99 -4.86 -18.44
N TYR A 187 -29.23 -4.82 -18.92
CA TYR A 187 -29.92 -6.00 -19.44
C TYR A 187 -30.84 -5.62 -20.60
N ASP A 188 -31.16 -6.59 -21.43
CA ASP A 188 -32.28 -6.52 -22.37
C ASP A 188 -33.22 -7.72 -22.16
N ARG A 189 -34.15 -7.97 -23.08
CA ARG A 189 -35.10 -9.08 -22.96
C ARG A 189 -34.45 -10.48 -22.98
N ASN A 190 -33.21 -10.61 -23.42
CA ASN A 190 -32.52 -11.88 -23.69
C ASN A 190 -31.23 -12.05 -22.88
N HIS A 191 -30.53 -10.98 -22.53
CA HIS A 191 -29.20 -11.03 -21.93
C HIS A 191 -29.05 -10.05 -20.76
N VAL A 192 -28.03 -10.31 -19.94
CA VAL A 192 -27.50 -9.35 -18.97
C VAL A 192 -26.05 -9.07 -19.35
N TYR A 193 -25.68 -7.79 -19.26
CA TYR A 193 -24.42 -7.23 -19.67
C TYR A 193 -23.70 -6.61 -18.49
N LEU A 194 -22.39 -6.71 -18.52
CA LEU A 194 -21.45 -5.86 -17.79
C LEU A 194 -20.59 -5.21 -18.86
N GLU A 195 -20.70 -3.89 -19.00
CA GLU A 195 -20.10 -3.17 -20.12
C GLU A 195 -20.62 -3.77 -21.46
N GLU A 196 -19.77 -3.94 -22.46
CA GLU A 196 -20.12 -4.56 -23.74
C GLU A 196 -20.24 -6.09 -23.70
N ARG A 197 -19.98 -6.72 -22.54
CA ARG A 197 -19.78 -8.17 -22.41
C ARG A 197 -20.98 -8.86 -21.76
N SER A 198 -21.24 -10.08 -22.19
CA SER A 198 -22.29 -10.94 -21.63
C SER A 198 -21.86 -12.41 -21.66
N ASP A 199 -22.40 -13.20 -20.73
CA ASP A 199 -22.30 -14.66 -20.76
C ASP A 199 -23.66 -15.24 -21.17
N PRO A 200 -23.73 -16.19 -22.13
CA PRO A 200 -24.99 -16.78 -22.59
C PRO A 200 -25.74 -17.56 -21.50
N ASN A 201 -25.07 -17.91 -20.40
CA ASN A 201 -25.69 -18.55 -19.24
C ASN A 201 -26.30 -17.53 -18.27
N MET A 202 -26.02 -16.23 -18.42
CA MET A 202 -26.64 -15.20 -17.59
C MET A 202 -27.99 -14.82 -18.19
N VAL A 203 -29.04 -14.82 -17.38
CA VAL A 203 -30.43 -14.60 -17.82
C VAL A 203 -30.98 -13.29 -17.28
N PRO A 204 -31.84 -12.58 -18.03
CA PRO A 204 -32.50 -11.37 -17.56
C PRO A 204 -33.19 -11.59 -16.21
N GLY A 205 -32.82 -10.78 -15.23
CA GLY A 205 -33.31 -10.91 -13.87
C GLY A 205 -32.36 -10.30 -12.84
N PRO A 206 -32.63 -10.50 -11.55
CA PRO A 206 -31.78 -9.99 -10.48
C PRO A 206 -30.34 -10.53 -10.57
N VAL A 207 -29.39 -9.66 -10.24
CA VAL A 207 -27.98 -9.98 -10.09
C VAL A 207 -27.53 -9.51 -8.72
N GLU A 208 -26.83 -10.37 -7.99
CA GLU A 208 -26.19 -10.05 -6.70
C GLU A 208 -24.68 -10.12 -6.87
N LEU A 209 -23.97 -9.03 -6.57
CA LEU A 209 -22.52 -8.98 -6.55
C LEU A 209 -21.98 -9.28 -5.14
N VAL A 210 -21.10 -10.27 -5.05
CA VAL A 210 -20.46 -10.69 -3.81
C VAL A 210 -18.97 -10.33 -3.88
N GLY A 211 -18.58 -9.34 -3.07
CA GLY A 211 -17.19 -8.91 -2.93
C GLY A 211 -16.55 -8.35 -4.20
N HIS A 212 -17.35 -7.77 -5.12
CA HIS A 212 -16.91 -7.28 -6.44
C HIS A 212 -16.18 -8.34 -7.30
N THR A 213 -16.37 -9.62 -6.98
CA THR A 213 -15.61 -10.73 -7.56
C THR A 213 -16.52 -11.72 -8.26
N PHE A 214 -17.67 -12.02 -7.65
CA PHE A 214 -18.64 -12.96 -8.19
C PHE A 214 -19.99 -12.27 -8.34
N ALA A 215 -20.68 -12.58 -9.44
CA ALA A 215 -22.09 -12.28 -9.63
C ALA A 215 -22.91 -13.56 -9.48
N VAL A 216 -24.04 -13.48 -8.78
CA VAL A 216 -25.03 -14.55 -8.69
C VAL A 216 -26.26 -14.15 -9.49
N ASN A 217 -26.62 -14.95 -10.49
CA ASN A 217 -27.80 -14.72 -11.33
C ASN A 217 -28.57 -16.04 -11.54
N ALA A 218 -29.85 -16.04 -11.17
CA ALA A 218 -30.70 -17.24 -11.23
C ALA A 218 -30.06 -18.50 -10.60
N GLY A 219 -29.35 -18.33 -9.47
CA GLY A 219 -28.66 -19.40 -8.74
C GLY A 219 -27.35 -19.88 -9.36
N ARG A 220 -26.91 -19.28 -10.48
CA ARG A 220 -25.62 -19.53 -11.13
C ARG A 220 -24.60 -18.50 -10.70
N VAL A 221 -23.34 -18.92 -10.56
CA VAL A 221 -22.23 -18.06 -10.17
C VAL A 221 -21.38 -17.72 -11.40
N PHE A 222 -21.00 -16.46 -11.51
CA PHE A 222 -20.14 -15.92 -12.56
C PHE A 222 -18.96 -15.21 -11.89
N SER A 223 -17.74 -15.45 -12.35
CA SER A 223 -16.63 -14.53 -12.00
C SER A 223 -16.79 -13.24 -12.79
N VAL A 224 -16.50 -12.13 -12.14
CA VAL A 224 -16.54 -10.80 -12.71
C VAL A 224 -15.12 -10.28 -12.78
N ASP A 225 -14.63 -10.07 -13.99
CA ASP A 225 -13.32 -9.54 -14.27
C ASP A 225 -13.43 -8.33 -15.21
N ALA A 226 -12.61 -7.30 -14.98
CA ALA A 226 -12.67 -6.06 -15.75
C ALA A 226 -12.27 -6.25 -17.23
N LEU A 227 -11.55 -7.31 -17.58
CA LEU A 227 -11.10 -7.60 -18.95
C LEU A 227 -11.97 -8.64 -19.64
N GLU A 228 -12.47 -9.63 -18.91
CA GLU A 228 -13.27 -10.73 -19.49
C GLU A 228 -14.78 -10.52 -19.36
N GLY A 229 -15.21 -9.64 -18.45
CA GLY A 229 -16.63 -9.50 -18.09
C GLY A 229 -17.11 -10.68 -17.23
N PRO A 230 -18.43 -10.98 -17.23
CA PRO A 230 -18.99 -12.11 -16.51
C PRO A 230 -18.61 -13.41 -17.22
N VAL A 231 -18.11 -14.38 -16.46
CA VAL A 231 -17.76 -15.72 -16.96
C VAL A 231 -18.41 -16.77 -16.08
N TYR A 232 -19.22 -17.67 -16.64
CA TYR A 232 -19.92 -18.69 -15.88
C TYR A 232 -18.97 -19.69 -15.19
N ARG A 233 -19.18 -19.91 -13.89
CA ARG A 233 -18.36 -20.79 -13.02
C ARG A 233 -19.20 -21.91 -12.43
N PRO A 234 -19.52 -22.97 -13.20
CA PRO A 234 -20.39 -24.06 -12.76
C PRO A 234 -19.86 -24.84 -11.55
N GLU A 235 -18.56 -24.76 -11.29
CA GLU A 235 -17.91 -25.41 -10.15
C GLU A 235 -18.13 -24.67 -8.82
N ILE A 236 -18.56 -23.41 -8.86
CA ILE A 236 -18.79 -22.58 -7.67
C ILE A 236 -20.28 -22.58 -7.34
N LYS A 237 -20.62 -22.88 -6.08
CA LYS A 237 -22.02 -23.06 -5.66
C LYS A 237 -22.57 -21.82 -4.97
N ALA A 238 -23.83 -21.48 -5.24
CA ALA A 238 -24.59 -20.53 -4.42
C ALA A 238 -25.22 -21.25 -3.20
N PRO A 239 -25.51 -20.54 -2.09
CA PRO A 239 -25.26 -19.12 -1.84
C PRO A 239 -23.78 -18.84 -1.52
N LEU A 240 -23.30 -17.68 -1.97
CA LEU A 240 -21.98 -17.19 -1.61
C LEU A 240 -22.04 -16.38 -0.31
N LYS A 241 -21.00 -16.48 0.50
CA LYS A 241 -20.83 -15.73 1.73
C LYS A 241 -19.58 -14.85 1.64
N LEU A 242 -19.76 -13.54 1.70
CA LEU A 242 -18.66 -12.60 1.87
C LEU A 242 -18.09 -12.74 3.29
N LEU A 243 -16.85 -13.21 3.39
CA LEU A 243 -16.14 -13.35 4.67
C LEU A 243 -15.35 -12.08 5.00
N SER A 244 -14.80 -11.42 3.98
CA SER A 244 -14.08 -10.16 4.11
C SER A 244 -14.23 -9.34 2.81
N PRO A 245 -14.68 -8.07 2.86
CA PRO A 245 -14.81 -7.20 1.67
C PRO A 245 -13.46 -6.95 1.01
N PRO A 246 -13.33 -6.48 -0.24
CA PRO A 246 -12.03 -6.10 -0.79
C PRO A 246 -11.40 -4.91 -0.02
N ALA A 247 -10.07 -4.82 0.00
CA ALA A 247 -9.29 -3.69 0.49
C ALA A 247 -8.32 -3.22 -0.61
N SER A 248 -7.65 -2.08 -0.42
CA SER A 248 -6.86 -1.39 -1.47
C SER A 248 -5.92 -2.31 -2.26
N LEU A 249 -5.30 -3.29 -1.60
CA LEU A 249 -4.36 -4.24 -2.21
C LEU A 249 -4.76 -5.71 -1.96
N GLN A 250 -6.00 -5.98 -1.57
CA GLN A 250 -6.43 -7.33 -1.25
C GLN A 250 -7.84 -7.59 -1.80
N PRO A 251 -8.02 -8.65 -2.60
CA PRO A 251 -9.35 -8.98 -3.08
C PRO A 251 -10.24 -9.48 -1.93
N ALA A 252 -11.53 -9.62 -2.22
CA ALA A 252 -12.47 -10.16 -1.26
C ALA A 252 -12.14 -11.60 -0.87
N ILE A 253 -12.50 -11.99 0.36
CA ILE A 253 -12.48 -13.40 0.78
C ILE A 253 -13.92 -13.88 0.80
N ILE A 254 -14.20 -14.94 0.04
CA ILE A 254 -15.56 -15.42 -0.23
C ILE A 254 -15.62 -16.93 0.02
N SER A 255 -16.77 -17.45 0.46
CA SER A 255 -17.00 -18.89 0.57
C SER A 255 -18.28 -19.29 -0.15
N ASP A 256 -18.26 -20.45 -0.80
CA ASP A 256 -19.44 -21.16 -1.32
C ASP A 256 -19.91 -22.27 -0.35
N GLY A 257 -19.31 -22.35 0.84
CA GLY A 257 -19.54 -23.40 1.83
C GLY A 257 -18.61 -24.63 1.72
N GLU A 258 -18.05 -24.90 0.53
CA GLU A 258 -17.12 -26.02 0.29
C GLU A 258 -15.67 -25.56 0.16
N HIS A 259 -15.48 -24.40 -0.45
CA HIS A 259 -14.21 -23.75 -0.74
C HIS A 259 -14.18 -22.34 -0.16
N ILE A 260 -12.97 -21.79 -0.13
CA ILE A 260 -12.69 -20.39 0.19
C ILE A 260 -11.95 -19.81 -0.99
N TYR A 261 -12.35 -18.62 -1.42
CA TYR A 261 -11.79 -17.93 -2.56
C TYR A 261 -11.13 -16.63 -2.08
N LEU A 262 -9.96 -16.33 -2.64
CA LEU A 262 -9.33 -15.02 -2.57
C LEU A 262 -9.46 -14.38 -3.95
N GLY A 263 -10.37 -13.41 -4.06
CA GLY A 263 -10.90 -13.01 -5.36
C GLY A 263 -11.53 -14.22 -6.06
N SER A 264 -11.23 -14.40 -7.35
CA SER A 264 -11.79 -15.50 -8.15
C SER A 264 -11.02 -16.83 -8.01
N LYS A 265 -9.91 -16.84 -7.26
CA LYS A 265 -9.03 -18.00 -7.10
C LYS A 265 -9.39 -18.80 -5.84
N PRO A 266 -9.59 -20.12 -5.93
CA PRO A 266 -9.76 -20.95 -4.75
C PRO A 266 -8.45 -21.03 -3.95
N LEU A 267 -8.56 -21.06 -2.62
CA LEU A 267 -7.44 -21.25 -1.72
C LEU A 267 -7.20 -22.74 -1.47
N ASP A 268 -6.01 -23.21 -1.80
CA ASP A 268 -5.64 -24.61 -1.58
C ASP A 268 -5.29 -24.91 -0.12
N GLY A 269 -5.63 -26.13 0.32
CA GLY A 269 -5.26 -26.64 1.64
C GLY A 269 -5.99 -25.99 2.82
N VAL A 270 -7.04 -25.22 2.56
CA VAL A 270 -7.91 -24.62 3.58
C VAL A 270 -9.19 -25.46 3.79
N ARG A 271 -9.77 -25.38 4.98
CA ARG A 271 -10.96 -26.11 5.39
C ARG A 271 -12.12 -25.13 5.55
N ALA A 272 -12.94 -24.99 4.51
CA ALA A 272 -14.04 -24.03 4.47
C ALA A 272 -15.00 -24.14 5.67
N ALA A 273 -15.34 -25.37 6.07
CA ALA A 273 -16.23 -25.66 7.20
C ALA A 273 -15.76 -25.08 8.55
N THR A 274 -14.47 -24.80 8.69
CA THR A 274 -13.84 -24.24 9.90
C THR A 274 -13.17 -22.89 9.64
N PHE A 275 -13.43 -22.29 8.48
CA PHE A 275 -12.78 -21.06 8.09
C PHE A 275 -13.42 -19.88 8.83
N GLN A 276 -12.59 -19.09 9.51
CA GLN A 276 -13.05 -17.95 10.30
C GLN A 276 -12.08 -16.79 10.17
N MET A 277 -12.58 -15.62 9.79
CA MET A 277 -11.82 -14.38 9.93
C MET A 277 -11.56 -14.10 11.41
N LEU A 278 -10.30 -13.92 11.77
CA LEU A 278 -9.91 -13.54 13.11
C LEU A 278 -9.92 -12.01 13.21
N VAL A 279 -10.19 -11.52 14.42
CA VAL A 279 -10.06 -10.10 14.77
C VAL A 279 -8.99 -9.95 15.85
N PRO A 280 -8.30 -8.80 15.94
CA PRO A 280 -7.31 -8.60 16.99
C PRO A 280 -7.98 -8.66 18.37
N VAL A 281 -7.34 -9.30 19.34
CA VAL A 281 -7.90 -9.49 20.68
C VAL A 281 -7.12 -8.66 21.71
N CYS A 282 -7.83 -7.87 22.51
CA CYS A 282 -7.27 -7.14 23.64
C CYS A 282 -8.30 -7.04 24.79
N PRO A 283 -8.03 -7.57 26.00
CA PRO A 283 -6.74 -8.09 26.50
C PRO A 283 -6.35 -9.44 25.87
N VAL A 284 -5.04 -9.72 25.79
CA VAL A 284 -4.53 -10.93 25.15
C VAL A 284 -4.75 -12.17 26.04
N PRO A 285 -5.51 -13.19 25.58
CA PRO A 285 -5.75 -14.39 26.36
C PRO A 285 -4.46 -15.09 26.78
N GLY A 286 -4.34 -15.46 28.05
CA GLY A 286 -3.14 -16.11 28.60
C GLY A 286 -1.95 -15.17 28.87
N ALA A 287 -2.00 -13.92 28.40
CA ALA A 287 -0.96 -12.91 28.61
C ALA A 287 -1.55 -11.58 29.14
N PRO A 288 -2.15 -11.57 30.35
CA PRO A 288 -2.85 -10.39 30.87
C PRO A 288 -1.94 -9.19 31.20
N ASP A 289 -0.61 -9.38 31.27
CA ASP A 289 0.35 -8.29 31.44
C ASP A 289 0.76 -7.64 30.10
N LEU A 290 0.29 -8.19 28.98
CA LEU A 290 0.58 -7.66 27.67
C LEU A 290 -0.36 -6.50 27.35
N LYS A 291 0.22 -5.30 27.21
CA LYS A 291 -0.48 -4.09 26.80
C LYS A 291 -0.69 -4.14 25.30
N CYS A 292 -1.94 -4.03 24.87
CA CYS A 292 -2.35 -4.01 23.48
C CYS A 292 -3.27 -2.82 23.22
N VAL A 293 -3.45 -2.48 21.94
CA VAL A 293 -4.39 -1.44 21.52
C VAL A 293 -5.81 -2.03 21.50
N HIS A 294 -6.72 -1.43 22.26
CA HIS A 294 -8.14 -1.81 22.23
C HIS A 294 -8.76 -1.40 20.89
N ASN A 295 -9.63 -2.26 20.35
CA ASN A 295 -10.38 -2.02 19.11
C ASN A 295 -9.50 -1.72 17.88
N ALA A 296 -8.30 -2.32 17.82
CA ALA A 296 -7.48 -2.26 16.62
C ALA A 296 -8.26 -2.81 15.42
N GLN A 297 -8.43 -1.99 14.40
CA GLN A 297 -8.99 -2.39 13.11
C GLN A 297 -7.80 -2.52 12.14
N PRO A 298 -7.51 -3.73 11.64
CA PRO A 298 -6.48 -3.88 10.62
C PRO A 298 -7.03 -3.32 9.31
N ASN A 299 -6.48 -2.19 8.87
CA ASN A 299 -6.91 -1.57 7.62
C ASN A 299 -6.34 -2.28 6.38
N GLU A 300 -5.22 -3.01 6.54
CA GLU A 300 -4.38 -3.40 5.40
C GLU A 300 -4.06 -4.89 5.29
N PHE A 301 -4.24 -5.67 6.35
CA PHE A 301 -3.99 -7.12 6.32
C PHE A 301 -5.09 -7.89 7.03
N ARG A 302 -5.16 -9.19 6.75
CA ARG A 302 -6.20 -10.07 7.29
C ARG A 302 -5.56 -11.29 7.91
N VAL A 303 -6.22 -11.82 8.92
CA VAL A 303 -5.86 -13.10 9.53
C VAL A 303 -7.09 -13.99 9.55
N ALA A 304 -6.94 -15.23 9.12
CA ALA A 304 -8.00 -16.22 9.19
C ALA A 304 -7.52 -17.51 9.82
N ARG A 305 -8.44 -18.24 10.44
CA ARG A 305 -8.23 -19.60 10.92
C ARG A 305 -8.87 -20.58 9.96
N SER A 306 -8.21 -21.71 9.72
CA SER A 306 -8.70 -22.83 8.93
C SER A 306 -8.37 -24.14 9.69
N GLY A 307 -9.30 -24.54 10.55
CA GLY A 307 -9.11 -25.67 11.46
C GLY A 307 -8.06 -25.36 12.52
N ARG A 308 -6.91 -26.03 12.46
CA ARG A 308 -5.76 -25.81 13.37
C ARG A 308 -4.71 -24.86 12.79
N ASP A 309 -4.89 -24.43 11.54
CA ASP A 309 -3.93 -23.57 10.86
C ASP A 309 -4.42 -22.13 10.86
N VAL A 310 -3.48 -21.21 10.75
CA VAL A 310 -3.74 -19.78 10.59
C VAL A 310 -3.13 -19.31 9.27
N LEU A 311 -3.89 -18.47 8.58
CA LEU A 311 -3.53 -17.83 7.34
C LEU A 311 -3.37 -16.33 7.60
N TYR A 312 -2.27 -15.79 7.15
CA TYR A 312 -1.94 -14.37 7.20
C TYR A 312 -1.87 -13.85 5.76
N PHE A 313 -2.72 -12.87 5.45
CA PHE A 313 -2.86 -12.27 4.13
C PHE A 313 -2.17 -10.91 4.14
N HIS A 314 -1.01 -10.83 3.50
CA HIS A 314 -0.16 -9.65 3.55
C HIS A 314 -0.36 -8.73 2.34
N GLU A 315 -0.10 -9.22 1.13
CA GLU A 315 -0.23 -8.51 -0.13
C GLU A 315 -1.05 -9.33 -1.15
N PHE A 316 -1.22 -8.82 -2.38
CA PHE A 316 -1.81 -9.56 -3.48
C PHE A 316 -1.06 -10.89 -3.67
N ASP A 317 -1.77 -12.00 -3.48
CA ASP A 317 -1.28 -13.38 -3.59
C ASP A 317 -0.19 -13.82 -2.58
N ASP A 318 0.22 -13.00 -1.59
CA ASP A 318 1.13 -13.44 -0.51
C ASP A 318 0.35 -13.89 0.74
N ILE A 319 0.12 -15.20 0.80
CA ILE A 319 -0.56 -15.86 1.92
C ILE A 319 0.45 -16.71 2.67
N LYS A 320 0.72 -16.34 3.93
CA LYS A 320 1.55 -17.15 4.82
C LYS A 320 0.69 -18.08 5.66
N ARG A 321 1.11 -19.34 5.79
CA ARG A 321 0.48 -20.31 6.68
C ARG A 321 1.31 -20.55 7.93
N ILE A 322 0.66 -20.48 9.08
CA ILE A 322 1.16 -20.94 10.38
C ILE A 322 0.41 -22.23 10.71
N ALA A 323 1.13 -23.35 10.67
CA ALA A 323 0.53 -24.67 10.84
C ALA A 323 0.38 -25.06 12.33
N ASP A 324 -0.70 -25.76 12.64
CA ASP A 324 -0.94 -26.41 13.94
C ASP A 324 -0.87 -25.51 15.19
N VAL A 325 -1.58 -24.38 15.16
CA VAL A 325 -1.72 -23.41 16.25
C VAL A 325 -3.20 -23.23 16.67
N PRO A 326 -3.83 -24.23 17.29
CA PRO A 326 -5.27 -24.24 17.58
C PRO A 326 -5.75 -23.13 18.53
N ASP A 327 -4.85 -22.59 19.34
CA ASP A 327 -5.07 -21.52 20.33
C ASP A 327 -4.58 -20.15 19.85
N PHE A 328 -4.30 -20.00 18.55
CA PHE A 328 -3.72 -18.77 18.01
C PHE A 328 -4.61 -17.54 18.23
N VAL A 329 -4.03 -16.50 18.81
CA VAL A 329 -4.61 -15.16 18.90
C VAL A 329 -3.61 -14.17 18.31
N TYR A 330 -4.12 -13.06 17.76
CA TYR A 330 -3.27 -11.96 17.35
C TYR A 330 -3.78 -10.64 17.93
N PHE A 331 -2.89 -9.67 18.04
CA PHE A 331 -3.14 -8.41 18.71
C PHE A 331 -2.21 -7.32 18.17
N LEU A 332 -2.62 -6.08 18.38
CA LEU A 332 -1.82 -4.90 18.06
C LEU A 332 -1.13 -4.38 19.32
N LEU A 333 0.17 -4.17 19.26
CA LEU A 333 0.91 -3.49 20.32
C LEU A 333 0.82 -1.96 20.18
N PRO A 334 1.03 -1.17 21.24
CA PRO A 334 1.29 0.26 21.11
C PRO A 334 2.49 0.50 20.17
N GLY A 335 2.20 0.90 18.92
CA GLY A 335 3.12 0.88 17.78
C GLY A 335 2.43 0.28 16.53
N PRO A 336 3.12 0.16 15.39
CA PRO A 336 2.52 -0.37 14.15
C PRO A 336 2.55 -1.90 14.02
N SER A 337 3.15 -2.63 14.95
CA SER A 337 3.42 -4.06 14.76
C SER A 337 2.32 -4.96 15.32
N TYR A 338 1.80 -5.85 14.46
CA TYR A 338 0.87 -6.91 14.84
C TYR A 338 1.63 -8.18 15.17
N LEU A 339 1.25 -8.82 16.27
CA LEU A 339 1.88 -10.06 16.73
C LEU A 339 0.84 -11.16 16.90
N GLY A 340 1.27 -12.39 16.64
CA GLY A 340 0.52 -13.61 16.91
C GLY A 340 1.12 -14.37 18.09
N ILE A 341 0.27 -15.03 18.89
CA ILE A 341 0.68 -16.02 19.90
C ILE A 341 -0.10 -17.30 19.64
N GLY A 342 0.60 -18.42 19.56
CA GLY A 342 0.01 -19.77 19.52
C GLY A 342 0.87 -20.74 20.34
N GLY A 343 0.26 -21.44 21.29
CA GLY A 343 0.96 -22.28 22.25
C GLY A 343 2.08 -21.53 22.99
N LYS A 344 3.31 -21.98 22.77
CA LYS A 344 4.53 -21.36 23.33
C LYS A 344 5.33 -20.60 22.28
N GLN A 345 4.69 -20.04 21.28
CA GLN A 345 5.36 -19.34 20.17
C GLN A 345 4.80 -17.94 19.98
N VAL A 346 5.68 -17.02 19.62
CA VAL A 346 5.34 -15.67 19.16
C VAL A 346 5.65 -15.59 17.67
N PHE A 347 4.78 -14.93 16.93
CA PHE A 347 4.87 -14.72 15.49
C PHE A 347 4.85 -13.22 15.21
N ASP A 348 5.73 -12.77 14.32
CA ASP A 348 5.69 -11.41 13.80
C ASP A 348 4.75 -11.39 12.60
N LEU A 349 3.70 -10.57 12.65
CA LEU A 349 2.75 -10.38 11.54
C LEU A 349 2.93 -9.00 10.91
N ASP A 350 4.04 -8.31 11.16
CA ASP A 350 4.27 -6.98 10.61
C ASP A 350 4.43 -7.03 9.07
N PRO A 351 3.63 -6.25 8.33
CA PRO A 351 3.66 -6.21 6.88
C PRO A 351 5.00 -5.70 6.30
N LEU A 352 5.74 -4.82 6.96
CA LEU A 352 6.78 -4.06 6.23
C LEU A 352 8.14 -4.76 6.13
N HIS A 353 8.36 -5.91 6.79
CA HIS A 353 9.72 -6.39 7.08
C HIS A 353 10.02 -7.87 6.79
N GLN A 354 9.12 -8.61 6.12
CA GLN A 354 9.39 -10.00 5.74
C GLN A 354 9.72 -10.17 4.25
N THR A 355 10.97 -9.89 3.90
CA THR A 355 11.58 -10.34 2.63
C THR A 355 11.93 -11.83 2.71
N PHE A 356 10.94 -12.72 2.68
CA PHE A 356 11.20 -14.16 2.55
C PHE A 356 10.18 -14.85 1.65
N GLY A 357 10.66 -15.32 0.48
CA GLY A 357 9.92 -16.09 -0.53
C GLY A 357 9.56 -17.51 -0.09
N GLY A 358 9.11 -17.70 1.15
CA GLY A 358 8.55 -18.95 1.66
C GLY A 358 7.04 -18.84 1.89
N ASN A 359 6.29 -19.91 1.56
CA ASN A 359 4.83 -20.00 1.77
C ASN A 359 4.44 -20.35 3.22
N ALA A 360 5.42 -20.69 4.06
CA ALA A 360 5.22 -21.04 5.45
C ALA A 360 5.98 -20.07 6.35
N MET A 361 5.29 -19.48 7.31
CA MET A 361 5.91 -18.66 8.35
C MET A 361 6.40 -19.60 9.45
N THR A 362 7.71 -19.60 9.72
CA THR A 362 8.26 -20.29 10.88
C THR A 362 8.10 -19.43 12.13
N SER A 363 7.84 -20.06 13.27
CA SER A 363 7.85 -19.37 14.56
C SER A 363 9.17 -18.63 14.73
N THR A 364 9.11 -17.33 15.00
CA THR A 364 10.31 -16.49 15.18
C THR A 364 10.92 -16.69 16.57
N VAL A 365 10.09 -16.91 17.61
CA VAL A 365 10.57 -17.14 18.99
C VAL A 365 9.69 -18.10 19.78
N GLN A 366 10.30 -19.05 20.50
CA GLN A 366 9.62 -19.86 21.52
C GLN A 366 9.61 -19.16 22.88
N MET A 367 8.46 -19.05 23.53
CA MET A 367 8.25 -18.60 24.90
C MET A 367 8.50 -19.72 25.92
N ALA A 368 9.01 -19.37 27.10
CA ALA A 368 9.15 -20.33 28.21
C ALA A 368 8.04 -20.24 29.26
N GLY A 369 7.41 -19.07 29.39
CA GLY A 369 6.41 -18.80 30.42
C GLY A 369 5.52 -17.61 30.07
N ARG A 370 5.13 -16.85 31.09
CA ARG A 370 4.21 -15.71 30.93
C ARG A 370 4.87 -14.57 30.16
N LEU A 371 4.22 -14.13 29.08
CA LEU A 371 4.63 -12.98 28.30
C LEU A 371 4.13 -11.67 28.93
N SER A 372 4.95 -10.64 28.90
CA SER A 372 4.64 -9.29 29.37
C SER A 372 5.26 -8.22 28.46
N GLY A 373 4.71 -7.00 28.47
CA GLY A 373 5.20 -5.86 27.67
C GLY A 373 4.14 -5.27 26.73
N PRO A 374 4.52 -4.55 25.66
CA PRO A 374 5.86 -4.10 25.35
C PRO A 374 6.38 -3.11 26.40
N VAL A 375 7.69 -3.15 26.60
CA VAL A 375 8.43 -2.19 27.44
C VAL A 375 9.70 -1.82 26.70
N ALA A 376 9.82 -0.54 26.34
CA ALA A 376 11.02 -0.01 25.71
C ALA A 376 11.37 -0.82 24.43
N GLY A 377 10.37 -1.16 23.62
CA GLY A 377 10.55 -1.99 22.41
C GLY A 377 10.81 -3.49 22.64
N TYR A 378 10.65 -4.01 23.87
CA TYR A 378 10.82 -5.42 24.19
C TYR A 378 9.56 -6.09 24.72
N LEU A 379 9.40 -7.37 24.42
CA LEU A 379 8.58 -8.28 25.23
C LEU A 379 9.46 -9.01 26.24
N ALA A 380 8.87 -9.50 27.33
CA ALA A 380 9.59 -10.23 28.36
C ALA A 380 8.86 -11.51 28.76
N ASP A 381 9.60 -12.61 28.86
CA ASP A 381 9.16 -13.89 29.42
C ASP A 381 10.15 -14.40 30.49
N GLU A 382 9.96 -15.65 30.95
CA GLU A 382 10.83 -16.24 31.99
C GLU A 382 12.31 -16.40 31.57
N LEU A 383 12.59 -16.46 30.25
CA LEU A 383 13.95 -16.54 29.73
C LEU A 383 14.54 -15.16 29.41
N GLY A 384 13.76 -14.09 29.44
CA GLY A 384 14.28 -12.74 29.27
C GLY A 384 13.54 -11.96 28.20
N PHE A 385 14.25 -11.07 27.52
CA PHE A 385 13.67 -10.10 26.60
C PHE A 385 13.66 -10.60 25.15
N ILE A 386 12.63 -10.21 24.40
CA ILE A 386 12.46 -10.44 22.96
C ILE A 386 12.42 -9.07 22.29
N ASN A 387 13.34 -8.80 21.36
CA ASN A 387 13.42 -7.51 20.68
C ASN A 387 12.38 -7.40 19.56
N LEU A 388 11.53 -6.38 19.61
CA LEU A 388 10.55 -6.10 18.56
C LEU A 388 11.16 -5.40 17.33
N ARG A 389 12.36 -4.79 17.46
CA ARG A 389 13.00 -4.02 16.36
C ARG A 389 13.83 -4.84 15.39
N SER A 390 14.22 -6.07 15.74
CA SER A 390 15.17 -6.89 14.97
C SER A 390 14.57 -8.23 14.55
N GLN A 391 13.34 -8.22 14.00
CA GLN A 391 12.62 -9.42 13.53
C GLN A 391 12.43 -10.48 14.61
N LEU A 392 11.93 -10.07 15.79
CA LEU A 392 11.71 -10.96 16.95
C LEU A 392 12.89 -11.90 17.21
N SER A 393 14.04 -11.36 17.64
CA SER A 393 15.15 -12.19 18.09
C SER A 393 15.42 -12.00 19.57
N ARG A 394 15.87 -13.07 20.25
CA ARG A 394 16.29 -13.02 21.65
C ARG A 394 17.68 -12.39 21.83
N GLY A 395 18.43 -12.17 20.74
CA GLY A 395 19.86 -11.89 20.75
C GLY A 395 20.30 -10.57 20.09
N ASP A 396 19.52 -10.02 19.15
CA ASP A 396 19.91 -8.81 18.40
C ASP A 396 19.27 -7.54 18.98
N GLY A 397 18.75 -7.68 20.19
CA GLY A 397 18.34 -6.57 21.05
C GLY A 397 19.51 -5.66 21.39
N PRO A 398 19.33 -4.33 21.37
CA PRO A 398 20.34 -3.38 21.84
C PRO A 398 20.90 -3.65 23.26
N LEU A 399 20.25 -4.49 24.05
CA LEU A 399 20.81 -5.00 25.31
C LEU A 399 21.97 -6.00 25.15
N CYS A 400 22.38 -6.42 23.94
CA CYS A 400 23.44 -7.41 23.74
C CYS A 400 24.23 -7.25 22.43
N GLY A 401 25.50 -6.84 22.55
CA GLY A 401 26.60 -7.28 21.69
C GLY A 401 27.63 -8.01 22.56
N ALA A 402 28.48 -8.87 21.98
CA ALA A 402 29.34 -9.90 22.59
C ALA A 402 30.25 -9.53 23.79
N LEU A 403 30.21 -8.29 24.29
CA LEU A 403 31.03 -7.79 25.40
C LEU A 403 30.24 -7.16 26.55
N ALA A 404 28.91 -6.99 26.44
CA ALA A 404 28.07 -6.70 27.61
C ALA A 404 27.79 -8.02 28.37
N LYS A 405 28.50 -8.26 29.48
CA LYS A 405 28.25 -9.40 30.41
C LYS A 405 26.92 -9.26 31.19
N LEU A 406 25.86 -8.76 30.56
CA LEU A 406 24.49 -8.75 31.06
C LEU A 406 23.60 -9.41 30.03
N ALA A 407 23.74 -10.73 29.95
CA ALA A 407 23.00 -11.55 29.01
C ALA A 407 21.49 -11.45 29.27
N ALA A 408 20.70 -11.31 28.21
CA ALA A 408 19.39 -11.95 28.19
C ALA A 408 19.63 -13.43 28.59
N PRO A 409 19.00 -13.93 29.66
CA PRO A 409 19.32 -15.26 30.13
C PRO A 409 18.94 -16.32 29.08
N THR A 410 19.90 -16.82 28.32
CA THR A 410 19.68 -18.03 27.51
C THR A 410 19.07 -19.13 28.38
N PRO A 411 18.37 -20.15 27.84
CA PRO A 411 17.81 -21.23 28.66
C PRO A 411 18.78 -21.82 29.71
N ALA A 412 20.06 -21.93 29.36
CA ALA A 412 21.11 -22.35 30.29
C ALA A 412 21.40 -21.31 31.39
N LEU A 413 21.42 -20.01 31.05
CA LEU A 413 21.63 -18.91 31.99
C LEU A 413 20.39 -18.59 32.82
N ALA A 414 19.18 -18.80 32.31
CA ALA A 414 17.94 -18.62 33.07
C ALA A 414 17.89 -19.57 34.28
N ARG A 415 18.39 -20.79 34.14
CA ARG A 415 18.56 -21.71 35.30
C ARG A 415 19.52 -21.14 36.35
N ARG A 416 20.54 -20.41 35.92
CA ARG A 416 21.53 -19.79 36.80
C ARG A 416 20.99 -18.53 37.48
N PHE A 417 20.31 -17.67 36.72
CA PHE A 417 19.87 -16.35 37.18
C PHE A 417 18.44 -16.31 37.73
N GLY A 418 17.66 -17.37 37.52
CA GLY A 418 16.24 -17.42 37.86
C GLY A 418 15.35 -16.71 36.84
N PRO A 419 14.03 -16.92 36.91
CA PRO A 419 13.08 -16.34 35.98
C PRO A 419 12.97 -14.82 36.17
N LEU A 420 12.77 -14.11 35.07
CA LEU A 420 12.49 -12.68 35.09
C LEU A 420 11.08 -12.41 35.66
N ARG A 421 10.96 -11.38 36.51
CA ARG A 421 9.70 -11.00 37.18
C ARG A 421 9.51 -9.49 37.16
N PRO A 422 8.26 -8.99 36.99
CA PRO A 422 8.01 -7.55 37.06
C PRO A 422 8.24 -7.01 38.49
N VAL A 423 8.86 -5.84 38.58
CA VAL A 423 9.06 -5.12 39.85
C VAL A 423 7.80 -4.30 40.15
N ALA A 424 7.22 -4.49 41.33
CA ALA A 424 6.02 -3.77 41.74
C ALA A 424 6.25 -2.24 41.70
N PRO A 425 5.27 -1.42 41.24
CA PRO A 425 5.46 0.03 41.07
C PRO A 425 6.01 0.74 42.31
N LYS A 426 5.52 0.38 43.51
CA LYS A 426 5.99 0.93 44.80
C LYS A 426 7.45 0.61 45.16
N LYS A 427 8.09 -0.33 44.45
CA LYS A 427 9.49 -0.73 44.64
C LYS A 427 10.41 -0.16 43.55
N LEU A 428 9.86 0.55 42.57
CA LEU A 428 10.66 1.20 41.54
C LEU A 428 11.36 2.44 42.13
N PRO A 429 12.67 2.62 41.88
CA PRO A 429 13.35 3.85 42.27
C PRO A 429 12.74 5.07 41.59
N ALA A 430 12.87 6.24 42.23
CA ALA A 430 12.37 7.50 41.68
C ALA A 430 12.92 7.74 40.26
N GLY A 431 12.02 8.12 39.35
CA GLY A 431 12.34 8.38 37.95
C GLY A 431 12.25 7.17 37.02
N TYR A 432 11.97 5.96 37.51
CA TYR A 432 11.71 4.79 36.64
C TYR A 432 10.22 4.44 36.67
N SER A 433 9.64 4.16 35.50
CA SER A 433 8.22 3.83 35.37
C SER A 433 7.97 2.32 35.37
N ILE A 434 8.98 1.52 35.02
CA ILE A 434 8.86 0.08 34.92
C ILE A 434 10.19 -0.62 35.18
N GLY A 435 10.12 -1.86 35.65
CA GLY A 435 11.30 -2.65 35.92
C GLY A 435 11.02 -4.13 35.99
N TYR A 436 12.05 -4.91 35.76
CA TYR A 436 12.05 -6.36 35.84
C TYR A 436 13.25 -6.82 36.65
N GLU A 437 13.14 -7.94 37.36
CA GLU A 437 14.25 -8.51 38.11
C GLU A 437 14.28 -10.03 38.05
N ASN A 438 15.47 -10.59 38.18
CA ASN A 438 15.69 -12.00 38.48
C ASN A 438 16.53 -12.11 39.76
N ASN A 439 17.14 -13.27 40.05
CA ASN A 439 17.90 -13.45 41.29
C ASN A 439 19.20 -12.63 41.33
N HIS A 440 19.66 -12.10 40.20
CA HIS A 440 20.97 -11.43 40.09
C HIS A 440 20.87 -9.99 39.60
N TYR A 441 19.88 -9.66 38.77
CA TYR A 441 19.81 -8.35 38.11
C TYR A 441 18.42 -7.74 38.25
N ARG A 442 18.39 -6.41 38.37
CA ARG A 442 17.19 -5.58 38.23
C ARG A 442 17.37 -4.61 37.06
N TYR A 443 16.52 -4.76 36.05
CA TYR A 443 16.42 -3.92 34.86
C TYR A 443 15.39 -2.83 35.14
N LEU A 444 15.75 -1.57 34.90
CA LEU A 444 14.95 -0.39 35.19
C LEU A 444 14.85 0.48 33.94
N PHE A 445 13.63 0.79 33.53
CA PHE A 445 13.37 1.61 32.35
C PHE A 445 12.64 2.88 32.73
N LYS A 446 13.05 3.97 32.11
CA LYS A 446 12.49 5.30 32.35
C LYS A 446 11.12 5.46 31.72
N ASN A 447 10.98 5.00 30.49
CA ASN A 447 9.72 4.99 29.75
C ASN A 447 9.31 3.55 29.44
N ALA A 448 8.00 3.32 29.38
CA ALA A 448 7.44 2.07 28.89
C ALA A 448 7.44 1.99 27.35
N ASP A 449 7.42 3.12 26.65
CA ASP A 449 7.21 3.15 25.20
C ASP A 449 8.52 3.08 24.41
N ASP A 450 9.56 3.75 24.90
CA ASP A 450 10.85 3.85 24.23
C ASP A 450 12.00 3.78 25.22
N THR A 451 13.17 3.53 24.67
CA THR A 451 14.38 3.27 25.44
C THR A 451 15.15 4.55 25.57
N THR A 452 15.84 4.67 26.68
CA THR A 452 16.50 5.94 27.01
C THR A 452 17.94 5.69 27.41
N ALA A 453 18.73 6.73 27.20
CA ALA A 453 20.06 6.87 27.75
C ALA A 453 20.14 6.64 29.29
N GLU A 454 19.02 6.71 30.00
CA GLU A 454 18.93 6.61 31.46
C GLU A 454 18.48 5.22 31.94
N ASP A 455 18.11 4.31 31.03
CA ASP A 455 17.76 2.94 31.38
C ASP A 455 18.97 2.25 32.04
N THR A 456 18.70 1.47 33.08
CA THR A 456 19.75 1.01 34.01
C THR A 456 19.55 -0.44 34.39
N VAL A 457 20.64 -1.19 34.46
CA VAL A 457 20.68 -2.54 35.05
C VAL A 457 21.47 -2.50 36.35
N VAL A 458 20.89 -3.06 37.41
CA VAL A 458 21.49 -3.11 38.74
C VAL A 458 21.84 -4.57 39.05
N ASP A 459 23.10 -4.84 39.38
CA ASP A 459 23.52 -6.11 39.97
C ASP A 459 23.08 -6.15 41.44
N LEU A 460 22.23 -7.09 41.79
CA LEU A 460 21.64 -7.23 43.12
C LEU A 460 22.65 -7.76 44.16
N GLY A 461 23.74 -8.39 43.73
CA GLY A 461 24.76 -8.94 44.63
C GLY A 461 25.73 -7.89 45.17
N ASN A 462 26.03 -6.84 44.40
CA ASN A 462 26.98 -5.79 44.78
C ASN A 462 26.42 -4.36 44.65
N GLY A 463 25.18 -4.20 44.18
CA GLY A 463 24.53 -2.90 43.98
C GLY A 463 25.06 -2.09 42.80
N LYS A 464 26.00 -2.64 42.00
CA LYS A 464 26.63 -1.93 40.89
C LYS A 464 25.58 -1.58 39.83
N ARG A 465 25.51 -0.30 39.49
CA ARG A 465 24.67 0.20 38.40
C ARG A 465 25.45 0.20 37.10
N MET A 466 24.82 -0.35 36.09
CA MET A 466 25.30 -0.41 34.72
C MET A 466 24.29 0.33 33.88
N ARG A 467 24.76 1.24 33.03
CA ARG A 467 23.89 1.81 32.01
C ARG A 467 23.43 0.67 31.11
N ALA A 468 22.14 0.60 30.80
CA ALA A 468 21.71 -0.23 29.69
C ALA A 468 22.21 0.51 28.43
N THR A 469 23.47 0.31 28.03
CA THR A 469 24.01 0.87 26.79
C THR A 469 23.80 -0.10 25.64
N TRP A 470 23.45 0.52 24.52
CA TRP A 470 22.79 -0.07 23.38
C TRP A 470 23.84 -0.40 22.32
N CYS A 471 24.47 -1.57 22.42
CA CYS A 471 25.54 -2.08 21.53
C CYS A 471 26.81 -1.22 21.41
N GLY A 472 27.96 -1.81 21.76
CA GLY A 472 29.27 -1.36 21.29
C GLY A 472 29.80 -0.08 21.93
N ASP A 473 30.06 -0.16 23.24
CA ASP A 473 31.28 0.31 23.92
C ASP A 473 31.16 -0.14 25.38
N ASP A 474 32.27 -0.47 26.03
CA ASP A 474 32.37 -1.14 27.33
C ASP A 474 31.34 -0.73 28.39
N ILE A 475 31.12 -1.61 29.39
CA ILE A 475 30.32 -1.33 30.59
C ILE A 475 30.84 -0.06 31.26
N GLN A 476 30.22 1.09 30.95
CA GLN A 476 30.52 2.33 31.65
C GLN A 476 29.78 2.31 32.98
N LEU A 477 30.56 2.22 34.06
CA LEU A 477 30.10 2.52 35.40
C LEU A 477 29.42 3.89 35.40
N GLN A 478 28.15 3.96 35.80
CA GLN A 478 27.50 5.25 36.07
C GLN A 478 28.34 5.97 37.13
N GLY A 479 29.02 7.05 36.73
CA GLY A 479 29.90 7.85 37.59
C GLY A 479 31.39 7.79 37.27
N ALA A 480 31.84 7.01 36.28
CA ALA A 480 33.21 7.10 35.77
C ALA A 480 33.30 8.25 34.76
N THR A 481 33.67 9.46 35.21
CA THR A 481 34.05 10.56 34.32
C THR A 481 35.24 10.14 33.46
N THR A 482 35.02 10.00 32.16
CA THR A 482 36.09 9.89 31.17
C THR A 482 36.83 11.23 31.12
N THR A 483 37.98 11.31 31.77
CA THR A 483 38.99 12.31 31.41
C THR A 483 39.47 11.98 30.01
N SER A 484 38.99 12.71 29.00
CA SER A 484 39.57 12.70 27.67
C SER A 484 40.98 13.28 27.76
N ASN A 485 42.01 12.45 27.56
CA ASN A 485 43.34 12.97 27.29
C ASN A 485 43.34 13.53 25.86
N ASN A 486 43.68 14.81 25.73
CA ASN A 486 44.02 15.46 24.47
C ASN A 486 45.22 14.81 23.80
#